data_AF-A0A521WTC7-F1
#
_entry.id   AF-A0A521WTC7-F1
#
_cell.length_a   1.000
_cell.length_b   1.000
_cell.length_c   1.000
_cell.angle_alpha   90.00
_cell.angle_beta   90.00
_cell.angle_gamma   90.00
#
_symmetry.space_group_name_H-M   'P 1'
#
loop_
_entity.id
_entity.type
_entity.pdbx_description
1 polymer ?
#
loop_
_entity_poly.entity_id
_entity_poly.type
_entity_poly.pdbx_seq_one_letter_code
_entity_poly.pdbx_strand_id
1 'polypeptide(L)'
;DGSLEKVRYEIDFRICMYCGLCVEACPYQAIQAGGVFEDAVYQFDTMYKDKHALTQLAHEHLRRNDYTYPHGQRAPEDLIELIEVEARQSDEPVSKGERVVKASLRG
;
A
#
# COMPACT_ATOMS: atom_id res chain seq x y z
N ASP A 1 6.62 9.36 23.01
CA ASP A 1 6.72 10.39 21.96
C ASP A 1 5.37 10.72 21.33
N GLY A 2 4.34 9.86 21.48
CA GLY A 2 3.00 10.11 20.96
C GLY A 2 2.82 9.70 19.50
N SER A 3 3.79 9.00 18.91
CA SER A 3 3.65 8.46 17.57
C SER A 3 2.67 7.27 17.59
N LEU A 4 1.50 7.46 16.98
CA LEU A 4 0.52 6.38 16.78
C LEU A 4 0.96 5.55 15.58
N GLU A 5 1.98 4.70 15.76
CA GLU A 5 2.40 3.79 14.72
C GLU A 5 1.37 2.66 14.55
N LYS A 6 0.77 2.56 13.35
CA LYS A 6 -0.08 1.43 12.99
C LYS A 6 0.80 0.27 12.52
N VAL A 7 1.09 -0.65 13.43
CA VAL A 7 1.91 -1.85 13.17
C VAL A 7 1.18 -2.84 12.27
N ARG A 8 -0.15 -2.94 12.39
CA ARG A 8 -0.99 -3.89 11.65
C ARG A 8 -2.16 -3.17 10.98
N TYR A 9 -2.30 -3.36 9.67
CA TYR A 9 -3.42 -2.91 8.85
C TYR A 9 -3.56 -3.89 7.69
N GLU A 10 -4.70 -4.56 7.59
CA GLU A 10 -4.89 -5.68 6.68
C GLU A 10 -6.32 -5.59 6.14
N ILE A 11 -6.49 -5.92 4.86
CA ILE A 11 -7.81 -6.04 4.24
C ILE A 11 -7.90 -7.42 3.61
N ASP A 12 -8.92 -8.15 4.01
CA ASP A 12 -9.27 -9.40 3.36
C ASP A 12 -10.36 -9.15 2.32
N PHE A 13 -9.97 -9.03 1.04
CA PHE A 13 -10.92 -8.78 -0.04
C PHE A 13 -11.83 -9.99 -0.33
N ARG A 14 -11.54 -11.16 0.24
CA ARG A 14 -12.41 -12.35 0.17
C ARG A 14 -13.75 -12.16 0.88
N ILE A 15 -13.77 -11.27 1.88
CA ILE A 15 -14.94 -10.96 2.70
C ILE A 15 -15.36 -9.49 2.59
N CYS A 16 -14.56 -8.66 1.92
CA CYS A 16 -14.91 -7.27 1.63
C CYS A 16 -16.10 -7.23 0.67
N MET A 17 -17.13 -6.48 1.03
CA MET A 17 -18.30 -6.25 0.16
C MET A 17 -18.18 -4.95 -0.65
N TYR A 18 -17.02 -4.30 -0.64
CA TYR A 18 -16.73 -3.06 -1.36
C TYR A 18 -17.72 -1.92 -1.09
N CYS A 19 -18.29 -1.86 0.12
CA CYS A 19 -19.35 -0.91 0.49
C CYS A 19 -18.88 0.53 0.71
N GLY A 20 -17.56 0.78 0.81
CA GLY A 20 -17.02 2.12 1.05
C GLY A 20 -17.12 2.64 2.49
N LEU A 21 -17.73 1.90 3.43
CA LEU A 21 -17.89 2.33 4.82
C LEU A 21 -16.55 2.66 5.52
N CYS A 22 -15.49 1.94 5.18
CA CYS A 22 -14.13 2.22 5.69
C CYS A 22 -13.59 3.58 5.22
N VAL A 23 -13.94 4.01 4.01
CA VAL A 23 -13.56 5.31 3.45
C VAL A 23 -14.29 6.43 4.18
N GLU A 24 -15.60 6.29 4.35
CA GLU A 24 -16.42 7.27 5.06
C GLU A 24 -16.04 7.39 6.54
N ALA A 25 -15.71 6.27 7.18
CA ALA A 25 -15.34 6.23 8.58
C ALA A 25 -13.97 6.87 8.87
N CYS A 26 -13.10 7.05 7.86
CA CYS A 26 -11.74 7.53 8.07
C CYS A 26 -11.67 9.07 8.09
N PRO A 27 -11.46 9.71 9.26
CA PRO A 27 -11.43 11.17 9.34
C PRO A 27 -10.16 11.79 8.77
N TYR A 28 -9.13 10.99 8.52
CA TYR A 28 -7.82 11.41 8.01
C TYR A 28 -7.61 11.04 6.53
N GLN A 29 -8.63 10.47 5.88
CA GLN A 29 -8.56 10.02 4.48
C GLN A 29 -7.40 9.05 4.19
N ALA A 30 -6.98 8.27 5.20
CA ALA A 30 -5.90 7.30 5.10
C ALA A 30 -6.24 6.08 4.23
N ILE A 31 -7.54 5.84 4.00
CA ILE A 31 -8.06 4.83 3.06
C ILE A 31 -9.01 5.52 2.09
N GLN A 32 -8.89 5.19 0.80
CA GLN A 32 -9.79 5.66 -0.24
C GLN A 32 -10.22 4.48 -1.11
N ALA A 33 -11.43 4.57 -1.66
CA ALA A 33 -11.88 3.63 -2.68
C ALA A 33 -11.08 3.91 -3.95
N GLY A 34 -10.35 2.91 -4.41
CA GLY A 34 -9.52 2.96 -5.60
C GLY A 34 -9.12 1.54 -6.01
N GLY A 35 -8.29 1.45 -7.03
CA GLY A 35 -7.90 0.16 -7.62
C GLY A 35 -8.56 -0.06 -8.97
N VAL A 36 -8.17 -1.14 -9.64
CA VAL A 36 -8.72 -1.54 -10.93
C VAL A 36 -10.04 -2.26 -10.72
N PHE A 37 -10.99 -2.06 -11.64
CA PHE A 37 -12.26 -2.81 -11.64
C PHE A 37 -12.03 -4.29 -11.99
N GLU A 38 -10.95 -4.60 -12.71
CA GLU A 38 -10.56 -5.94 -13.12
C GLU A 38 -9.57 -6.54 -12.10
N ASP A 39 -10.05 -6.91 -10.91
CA ASP A 39 -9.23 -7.51 -9.85
C ASP A 39 -9.42 -9.03 -9.72
N ALA A 40 -10.05 -9.67 -10.70
CA ALA A 40 -10.33 -11.10 -10.70
C ALA A 40 -9.03 -11.92 -10.68
N VAL A 41 -8.90 -12.81 -9.69
CA VAL A 41 -7.75 -13.70 -9.50
C VAL A 41 -8.16 -15.18 -9.48
N TYR A 42 -7.27 -16.05 -9.98
CA TYR A 42 -7.46 -17.50 -9.91
C TYR A 42 -7.16 -18.08 -8.52
N GLN A 43 -6.29 -17.43 -7.76
CA GLN A 43 -5.87 -17.88 -6.44
C GLN A 43 -6.53 -17.01 -5.37
N PHE A 44 -7.54 -17.56 -4.71
CA PHE A 44 -8.38 -16.83 -3.76
C PHE A 44 -7.58 -16.19 -2.61
N ASP A 45 -6.54 -16.86 -2.11
CA ASP A 45 -5.71 -16.35 -1.02
C ASP A 45 -4.91 -15.10 -1.38
N THR A 46 -4.73 -14.81 -2.68
CA THR A 46 -4.08 -13.57 -3.13
C THR A 46 -4.94 -12.34 -2.88
N MET A 47 -6.23 -12.50 -2.59
CA MET A 47 -7.15 -11.41 -2.22
C MET A 47 -6.96 -10.95 -0.76
N TYR A 48 -6.17 -11.64 0.06
CA TYR A 48 -5.75 -11.12 1.35
C TYR A 48 -4.56 -10.17 1.16
N LYS A 49 -4.65 -8.96 1.72
CA LYS A 49 -3.59 -7.95 1.64
C LYS A 49 -3.21 -7.46 3.02
N ASP A 50 -1.92 -7.52 3.33
CA ASP A 50 -1.36 -6.89 4.52
C ASP A 50 -0.99 -5.42 4.28
N LYS A 51 -0.43 -4.76 5.29
CA LYS A 51 -0.05 -3.35 5.24
C LYS A 51 0.89 -3.07 4.07
N HIS A 52 1.89 -3.93 3.85
CA HIS A 52 2.88 -3.74 2.80
C HIS A 52 2.25 -3.88 1.42
N ALA A 53 1.41 -4.89 1.22
CA ALA A 53 0.71 -5.08 -0.05
C ALA A 53 -0.27 -3.92 -0.34
N LEU A 54 -0.97 -3.42 0.67
CA LEU A 54 -1.86 -2.25 0.52
C LEU A 54 -1.08 -0.97 0.19
N THR A 55 0.06 -0.75 0.84
CA THR A 55 0.95 0.38 0.52
C THR A 55 1.47 0.29 -0.91
N GLN A 56 1.90 -0.89 -1.37
CA GLN A 56 2.36 -1.09 -2.75
C GLN A 56 1.26 -0.79 -3.76
N LEU A 57 0.03 -1.27 -3.52
CA LEU A 57 -1.12 -0.96 -4.37
C LEU A 57 -1.39 0.55 -4.45
N ALA A 58 -1.28 1.25 -3.31
CA ALA A 58 -1.44 2.71 -3.27
C ALA A 58 -0.32 3.44 -4.04
N HIS A 59 0.93 3.04 -3.87
CA HIS A 59 2.08 3.62 -4.58
C HIS A 59 1.98 3.39 -6.09
N GLU A 60 1.59 2.18 -6.49
CA GLU A 60 1.36 1.83 -7.90
C GLU A 60 0.23 2.65 -8.51
N HIS A 61 -0.87 2.85 -7.79
CA HIS A 61 -1.94 3.76 -8.20
C HIS A 61 -1.43 5.18 -8.41
N LEU A 62 -0.72 5.75 -7.44
CA LEU A 62 -0.20 7.12 -7.53
C LEU A 62 0.75 7.28 -8.73
N ARG A 63 1.69 6.36 -8.92
CA ARG A 63 2.62 6.39 -10.07
C ARG A 63 1.90 6.36 -11.42
N ARG A 64 0.79 5.63 -11.52
CA ARG A 64 0.00 5.54 -12.76
C ARG A 64 -0.87 6.76 -13.03
N ASN A 65 -1.14 7.58 -12.02
CA ASN A 65 -2.12 8.67 -12.09
C ASN A 65 -1.49 10.04 -11.78
N ASP A 66 -0.26 10.30 -12.25
CA ASP A 66 0.49 11.55 -12.00
C ASP A 66 0.48 11.97 -10.52
N TYR A 67 0.70 10.99 -9.64
CA TYR A 67 0.73 11.14 -8.20
C TYR A 67 -0.53 11.80 -7.61
N THR A 68 -1.67 11.59 -8.25
CA THR A 68 -2.96 12.09 -7.81
C THR A 68 -3.75 10.97 -7.14
N TYR A 69 -4.23 11.23 -5.93
CA TYR A 69 -5.09 10.32 -5.18
C TYR A 69 -6.49 10.20 -5.83
N PRO A 70 -7.28 9.16 -5.51
CA PRO A 70 -8.63 8.97 -6.07
C PRO A 70 -9.58 10.16 -5.90
N HIS A 71 -9.45 10.94 -4.82
CA HIS A 71 -10.25 12.15 -4.58
C HIS A 71 -9.76 13.40 -5.34
N GLY A 72 -8.73 13.27 -6.19
CA GLY A 72 -8.24 14.32 -7.08
C GLY A 72 -7.19 15.26 -6.48
N GLN A 73 -6.78 15.07 -5.22
CA GLN A 73 -5.66 15.84 -4.66
C GLN A 73 -4.32 15.21 -5.07
N ARG A 74 -3.32 16.06 -5.32
CA ARG A 74 -1.95 15.63 -5.57
C ARG A 74 -1.29 15.17 -4.27
N ALA A 75 -0.48 14.12 -4.34
CA ALA A 75 0.36 13.67 -3.25
C ALA A 75 1.42 14.71 -2.90
N PRO A 76 1.77 14.86 -1.60
CA PRO A 76 2.90 15.69 -1.18
C PRO A 76 4.22 15.25 -1.83
N GLU A 77 5.07 16.22 -2.13
CA GLU A 77 6.33 16.03 -2.87
C GLU A 77 7.32 15.12 -2.13
N ASP A 78 7.36 15.17 -0.80
CA ASP A 78 8.17 14.28 0.04
C ASP A 78 7.71 12.82 -0.06
N LEU A 79 6.39 12.60 -0.16
CA LEU A 79 5.85 11.27 -0.41
C LEU A 79 6.15 10.78 -1.84
N ILE A 80 6.06 11.67 -2.83
CA ILE A 80 6.41 11.32 -4.22
C ILE A 80 7.87 10.88 -4.30
N GLU A 81 8.78 11.63 -3.68
CA GLU A 81 10.20 11.28 -3.63
C GLU A 81 10.43 9.91 -2.98
N LEU A 82 9.75 9.63 -1.86
CA LEU A 82 9.80 8.32 -1.19
C LEU A 82 9.36 7.19 -2.12
N ILE A 83 8.22 7.35 -2.80
CA ILE A 83 7.68 6.36 -3.73
C ILE A 83 8.65 6.07 -4.87
N GLU A 84 9.30 7.11 -5.41
CA GLU A 84 10.29 6.96 -6.49
C GLU A 84 11.59 6.31 -6.03
N VAL A 85 12.00 6.53 -4.77
CA VAL A 85 13.13 5.80 -4.17
C VAL A 85 12.80 4.32 -4.01
N GLU A 86 11.65 3.99 -3.44
CA GLU A 86 11.21 2.61 -3.23
C GLU A 86 11.06 1.84 -4.55
N ALA A 87 10.48 2.49 -5.57
CA ALA A 87 10.36 1.93 -6.92
C ALA A 87 11.72 1.54 -7.54
N ARG A 88 12.72 2.43 -7.42
CA ARG A 88 14.07 2.17 -7.94
C ARG A 88 14.74 0.99 -7.24
N GLN A 89 14.48 0.82 -5.94
CA GLN A 89 15.01 -0.30 -5.16
C GLN A 89 14.34 -1.64 -5.52
N SER A 90 13.08 -1.64 -5.93
CA SER A 90 12.40 -2.86 -6.40
C SER A 90 12.85 -3.33 -7.79
N ASP A 91 13.33 -2.40 -8.63
CA ASP A 91 13.82 -2.69 -9.98
C ASP A 91 15.29 -3.16 -10.01
N GLU A 92 16.04 -3.01 -8.91
CA GLU A 92 17.38 -3.57 -8.78
C GLU A 92 17.30 -5.12 -8.77
N PRO A 93 18.12 -5.82 -9.57
CA PRO A 93 18.07 -7.26 -9.63
C PRO A 93 18.44 -7.82 -8.24
N VAL A 94 17.46 -8.47 -7.59
CA VAL A 94 17.72 -9.27 -6.39
C VAL A 94 18.75 -10.32 -6.78
N SER A 95 20.00 -10.09 -6.39
CA SER A 95 21.06 -11.07 -6.59
C SER A 95 20.63 -12.33 -5.84
N LYS A 96 20.49 -13.44 -6.59
CA LYS A 96 20.21 -14.76 -6.02
C LYS A 96 21.28 -15.06 -4.97
N GLY A 97 20.97 -14.91 -3.68
CA GLY A 97 21.97 -15.23 -2.67
C GLY A 97 21.66 -15.01 -1.20
N GLU A 98 20.75 -14.13 -0.78
CA GLU A 98 20.67 -13.81 0.66
C GLU A 98 19.24 -13.80 1.22
N ARG A 99 18.87 -14.90 1.87
CA ARG A 99 17.92 -14.84 3.00
C ARG A 99 18.65 -14.15 4.14
N VAL A 100 18.36 -12.88 4.40
CA VAL A 100 18.70 -12.26 5.68
C VAL A 100 17.41 -11.91 6.40
N VAL A 101 17.01 -12.82 7.27
CA VAL A 101 16.26 -12.49 8.48
C VAL A 101 16.99 -11.36 9.22
N LYS A 102 16.41 -10.16 9.25
CA LYS A 102 16.70 -9.17 10.28
C LYS A 102 15.41 -8.72 10.93
N ALA A 103 14.82 -9.66 11.66
CA ALA A 103 14.29 -9.31 12.96
C ALA A 103 15.47 -8.92 13.87
N SER A 104 15.20 -8.04 14.82
CA SER A 104 16.00 -7.77 16.02
C SER A 104 17.02 -6.60 15.97
N LEU A 105 16.71 -5.63 16.84
CA LEU A 105 17.60 -4.79 17.65
C LEU A 105 18.27 -3.60 16.95
N ARG A 106 17.74 -2.40 17.22
CA ARG A 106 18.47 -1.38 18.00
C ARG A 106 17.50 -0.65 18.92
N GLY A 107 17.83 -0.64 20.21
CA GLY A 107 17.31 0.33 21.18
C GLY A 107 18.18 1.58 21.20
#